data_AF-A0A7W3G118-F1
#
_entry.id   AF-A0A7W3G118-F1
#
_cell.length_a   1.000
_cell.length_b   1.000
_cell.length_c   1.000
_cell.angle_alpha   90.00
_cell.angle_beta   90.00
_cell.angle_gamma   90.00
#
_symmetry.space_group_name_H-M   'P 1'
#
loop_
_entity.id
_entity.type
_entity.pdbx_description
1 polymer ?
#
loop_
_entity_poly.entity_id
_entity_poly.type
_entity_poly.pdbx_seq_one_letter_code
_entity_poly.pdbx_strand_id
1 'polypeptide(L)'
;MSKKSIENEYKRFLQTAERWKELVVANSVFHDTSYVGEEFRHVALTHDPAVLEEAEKCIAEWKAFVDLCRKDDDKASNIVESVYLPIPFIVEDTNQSTHIVMQSATTTRTFTREDLLKKYDKTIKKSMKNRIFSQVVGALEEERRFFAAEREGEVYRARKEGYTDVVITTNIEGNNGLSRFRVGTHGALIFARKANTEIPVVNNVGERRTLTIYTGIKPLPCGLLGEFDLYRVRDLEKQQPSYVVKSYILRNIDIRNQSLKNKSDKMLAEADPAIHQIVSRKIQEAKDAMARLDKMDLELLEVMIASGDDLTGIRLTEARKKYGKSVEERYGYTFTQTMYAAKLW
;
A
#
# COMPACT_ATOMS: atom_id res chain seq x y z
N MET A 1 -9.38 -39.23 4.76
CA MET A 1 -10.65 -39.25 5.52
C MET A 1 -11.84 -39.58 4.63
N SER A 2 -12.99 -40.00 5.17
CA SER A 2 -14.21 -40.16 4.36
C SER A 2 -14.83 -38.78 4.03
N LYS A 3 -15.44 -38.61 2.85
CA LYS A 3 -16.08 -37.33 2.46
C LYS A 3 -17.12 -36.83 3.47
N LYS A 4 -17.88 -37.76 4.09
CA LYS A 4 -18.86 -37.45 5.14
C LYS A 4 -18.20 -36.89 6.41
N SER A 5 -16.98 -37.31 6.73
CA SER A 5 -16.21 -36.80 7.88
C SER A 5 -15.81 -35.34 7.67
N ILE A 6 -15.31 -34.99 6.48
CA ILE A 6 -14.90 -33.62 6.13
C ILE A 6 -16.10 -32.67 6.11
N GLU A 7 -17.26 -33.13 5.60
CA GLU A 7 -18.47 -32.32 5.58
C GLU A 7 -18.97 -31.96 6.99
N ASN A 8 -18.89 -32.91 7.93
CA ASN A 8 -19.27 -32.66 9.32
C ASN A 8 -18.30 -31.69 10.01
N GLU A 9 -16.99 -31.86 9.79
CA GLU A 9 -15.98 -30.92 10.30
C GLU A 9 -16.15 -29.52 9.69
N TYR A 10 -16.52 -29.42 8.41
CA TYR A 10 -16.80 -28.14 7.78
C TYR A 10 -18.04 -27.45 8.37
N LYS A 11 -19.12 -28.19 8.63
CA LYS A 11 -20.32 -27.63 9.30
C LYS A 11 -19.99 -27.11 10.70
N ARG A 12 -19.17 -27.84 11.45
CA ARG A 12 -18.68 -27.41 12.76
C ARG A 12 -17.83 -26.15 12.64
N PHE A 13 -16.90 -26.11 11.67
CA PHE A 13 -16.09 -24.94 11.39
C PHE A 13 -16.94 -23.70 11.07
N LEU A 14 -18.03 -23.85 10.29
CA LEU A 14 -18.92 -22.71 9.99
C LEU A 14 -19.56 -22.15 11.27
N GLN A 15 -19.90 -22.99 12.24
CA GLN A 15 -20.41 -22.53 13.55
C GLN A 15 -19.33 -21.80 14.34
N THR A 16 -18.10 -22.35 14.38
CA THR A 16 -16.94 -21.69 15.00
C THR A 16 -16.67 -20.32 14.35
N ALA A 17 -16.76 -20.23 13.02
CA ALA A 17 -16.50 -19.03 12.27
C ALA A 17 -17.58 -17.95 12.48
N GLU A 18 -18.85 -18.35 12.50
CA GLU A 18 -19.94 -17.42 12.83
C GLU A 18 -19.83 -16.95 14.28
N ARG A 19 -19.50 -17.84 15.21
CA ARG A 19 -19.33 -17.46 16.61
C ARG A 19 -18.18 -16.47 16.82
N TRP A 20 -17.04 -16.70 16.17
CA TRP A 20 -15.94 -15.74 16.14
C TRP A 20 -16.39 -14.38 15.59
N LYS A 21 -17.13 -14.38 14.47
CA LYS A 21 -17.65 -13.15 13.86
C LYS A 21 -18.57 -12.39 14.82
N GLU A 22 -19.50 -13.06 15.48
CA GLU A 22 -20.38 -12.46 16.50
C GLU A 22 -19.58 -11.78 17.61
N LEU A 23 -18.55 -12.47 18.14
CA LEU A 23 -17.69 -11.95 19.20
C LEU A 23 -16.97 -10.67 18.75
N VAL A 24 -16.37 -10.68 17.56
CA VAL A 24 -15.60 -9.53 17.07
C VAL A 24 -16.52 -8.36 16.71
N VAL A 25 -17.69 -8.61 16.10
CA VAL A 25 -18.65 -7.54 15.74
C VAL A 25 -19.21 -6.89 17.00
N ALA A 26 -19.62 -7.69 18.01
CA ALA A 26 -20.20 -7.15 19.26
C ALA A 26 -19.23 -6.27 20.06
N ASN A 27 -17.91 -6.50 19.90
CA ASN A 27 -16.86 -5.78 20.59
C ASN A 27 -16.05 -4.87 19.65
N SER A 28 -16.59 -4.55 18.47
CA SER A 28 -15.86 -3.84 17.42
C SER A 28 -15.59 -2.38 17.80
N VAL A 29 -14.32 -1.97 17.74
CA VAL A 29 -13.88 -0.56 17.87
C VAL A 29 -13.47 0.04 16.53
N PHE A 30 -13.32 -0.80 15.52
CA PHE A 30 -12.96 -0.42 14.16
C PHE A 30 -13.41 -1.50 13.18
N HIS A 31 -13.79 -1.08 11.97
CA HIS A 31 -13.98 -1.96 10.82
C HIS A 31 -13.61 -1.24 9.53
N ASP A 32 -13.25 -2.01 8.51
CA ASP A 32 -13.10 -1.52 7.14
C ASP A 32 -14.45 -1.67 6.41
N THR A 33 -14.62 -0.97 5.29
CA THR A 33 -15.85 -1.05 4.47
C THR A 33 -15.50 -1.51 3.06
N SER A 34 -16.13 -2.59 2.61
CA SER A 34 -15.89 -3.17 1.30
C SER A 34 -16.47 -2.30 0.18
N TYR A 35 -16.13 -2.62 -1.08
CA TYR A 35 -16.64 -1.89 -2.25
C TYR A 35 -18.17 -1.98 -2.41
N VAL A 36 -18.81 -3.00 -1.83
CA VAL A 36 -20.29 -3.16 -1.79
C VAL A 36 -20.93 -2.49 -0.58
N GLY A 37 -20.14 -1.83 0.27
CA GLY A 37 -20.64 -1.18 1.49
C GLY A 37 -20.77 -2.10 2.70
N GLU A 38 -20.36 -3.37 2.60
CA GLU A 38 -20.38 -4.30 3.74
C GLU A 38 -19.17 -4.09 4.65
N GLU A 39 -19.41 -4.08 5.96
CA GLU A 39 -18.38 -4.03 6.99
C GLU A 39 -17.56 -5.33 7.02
N PHE A 40 -16.24 -5.19 7.11
CA PHE A 40 -15.33 -6.34 7.16
C PHE A 40 -14.03 -5.98 7.89
N ARG A 41 -13.19 -6.98 8.20
CA ARG A 41 -11.92 -6.80 8.96
C ARG A 41 -12.14 -6.05 10.27
N HIS A 42 -13.15 -6.46 11.02
CA HIS A 42 -13.40 -5.88 12.33
C HIS A 42 -12.19 -6.07 13.25
N VAL A 43 -11.81 -5.01 13.95
CA VAL A 43 -10.90 -5.07 15.08
C VAL A 43 -11.73 -4.84 16.33
N ALA A 44 -11.75 -5.85 17.18
CA ALA A 44 -12.47 -5.82 18.44
C ALA A 44 -11.54 -5.47 19.60
N LEU A 45 -12.09 -4.85 20.62
CA LEU A 45 -11.44 -4.60 21.90
C LEU A 45 -12.33 -5.18 23.00
N THR A 46 -11.74 -5.97 23.89
CA THR A 46 -12.42 -6.41 25.11
C THR A 46 -11.50 -6.35 26.33
N HIS A 47 -12.13 -6.22 27.48
CA HIS A 47 -11.52 -6.35 28.81
C HIS A 47 -12.07 -7.57 29.56
N ASP A 48 -13.07 -8.25 29.00
CA ASP A 48 -13.78 -9.35 29.64
C ASP A 48 -13.00 -10.66 29.43
N PRO A 49 -12.50 -11.30 30.51
CA PRO A 49 -11.82 -12.59 30.41
C PRO A 49 -12.70 -13.70 29.81
N ALA A 50 -14.03 -13.63 29.98
CA ALA A 50 -14.93 -14.62 29.38
C ALA A 50 -14.96 -14.52 27.85
N VAL A 51 -14.92 -13.29 27.31
CA VAL A 51 -14.81 -13.07 25.87
C VAL A 51 -13.45 -13.55 25.34
N LEU A 52 -12.38 -13.34 26.12
CA LEU A 52 -11.05 -13.87 25.78
C LEU A 52 -11.05 -15.40 25.70
N GLU A 53 -11.54 -16.09 26.73
CA GLU A 53 -11.58 -17.56 26.78
C GLU A 53 -12.37 -18.13 25.59
N GLU A 54 -13.50 -17.51 25.26
CA GLU A 54 -14.32 -17.94 24.12
C GLU A 54 -13.60 -17.72 22.78
N ALA A 55 -12.94 -16.57 22.62
CA ALA A 55 -12.16 -16.24 21.44
C ALA A 55 -10.98 -17.22 21.24
N GLU A 56 -10.28 -17.59 22.32
CA GLU A 56 -9.19 -18.58 22.29
C GLU A 56 -9.69 -19.95 21.86
N LYS A 57 -10.85 -20.38 22.37
CA LYS A 57 -11.51 -21.62 21.95
C LYS A 57 -11.84 -21.60 20.45
N CYS A 58 -12.42 -20.51 19.95
CA CYS A 58 -12.70 -20.33 18.53
C CYS A 58 -11.42 -20.46 17.68
N ILE A 59 -10.32 -19.80 18.07
CA ILE A 59 -9.05 -19.85 17.34
C ILE A 59 -8.44 -21.27 17.37
N ALA A 60 -8.55 -21.99 18.49
CA ALA A 60 -8.05 -23.36 18.60
C ALA A 60 -8.81 -24.30 17.64
N GLU A 61 -10.15 -24.22 17.63
CA GLU A 61 -10.98 -25.00 16.69
C GLU A 61 -10.72 -24.60 15.23
N TRP A 62 -10.55 -23.32 14.95
CA TRP A 62 -10.21 -22.81 13.61
C TRP A 62 -8.87 -23.37 13.11
N LYS A 63 -7.83 -23.34 13.96
CA LYS A 63 -6.51 -23.90 13.64
C LYS A 63 -6.59 -25.40 13.37
N ALA A 64 -7.34 -26.15 14.19
CA ALA A 64 -7.54 -27.58 13.98
C ALA A 64 -8.18 -27.89 12.63
N PHE A 65 -9.15 -27.07 12.19
CA PHE A 65 -9.75 -27.20 10.86
C PHE A 65 -8.75 -26.88 9.73
N VAL A 66 -7.95 -25.82 9.85
CA VAL A 66 -6.92 -25.49 8.86
C VAL A 66 -5.89 -26.62 8.72
N ASP A 67 -5.46 -27.19 9.84
CA ASP A 67 -4.51 -28.31 9.85
C ASP A 67 -5.12 -29.57 9.22
N LEU A 68 -6.42 -29.80 9.40
CA LEU A 68 -7.15 -30.87 8.73
C LEU A 68 -7.19 -30.67 7.21
N CYS A 69 -7.49 -29.45 6.75
CA CYS A 69 -7.49 -29.10 5.33
C CYS A 69 -6.10 -29.24 4.69
N ARG A 70 -5.02 -28.92 5.41
CA ARG A 70 -3.63 -29.06 4.93
C ARG A 70 -3.13 -30.50 4.87
N LYS A 71 -3.61 -31.37 5.77
CA LYS A 71 -3.21 -32.79 5.81
C LYS A 71 -3.84 -33.61 4.69
N ASP A 72 -5.04 -33.23 4.23
CA ASP A 72 -5.71 -33.83 3.08
C ASP A 72 -5.22 -33.19 1.76
N ASP A 73 -3.89 -33.19 1.55
CA ASP A 73 -3.14 -32.54 0.46
C ASP A 73 -3.48 -33.05 -0.97
N ASP A 74 -4.52 -33.88 -1.12
CA ASP A 74 -4.96 -34.42 -2.40
C ASP A 74 -6.50 -34.56 -2.47
N LYS A 75 -7.13 -33.60 -3.15
CA LYS A 75 -8.46 -33.72 -3.81
C LYS A 75 -9.71 -33.92 -2.94
N ALA A 76 -9.62 -33.92 -1.61
CA ALA A 76 -10.77 -34.31 -0.76
C ALA A 76 -11.70 -33.14 -0.34
N SER A 77 -11.18 -31.92 -0.18
CA SER A 77 -12.01 -30.76 0.18
C SER A 77 -12.05 -29.76 -0.99
N ASN A 78 -13.23 -29.58 -1.59
CA ASN A 78 -13.48 -28.51 -2.58
C ASN A 78 -13.70 -27.14 -1.87
N ILE A 79 -13.17 -26.99 -0.66
CA ILE A 79 -13.38 -25.81 0.17
C ILE A 79 -12.34 -24.77 -0.23
N VAL A 80 -12.81 -23.57 -0.57
CA VAL A 80 -11.95 -22.48 -1.02
C VAL A 80 -11.14 -21.95 0.17
N GLU A 81 -9.82 -21.85 0.04
CA GLU A 81 -8.91 -21.40 1.11
C GLU A 81 -9.31 -20.07 1.74
N SER A 82 -9.84 -19.13 0.95
CA SER A 82 -10.29 -17.82 1.41
C SER A 82 -11.45 -17.87 2.41
N VAL A 83 -12.09 -19.03 2.60
CA VAL A 83 -13.15 -19.23 3.58
C VAL A 83 -12.58 -19.42 4.99
N TYR A 84 -11.38 -20.00 5.12
CA TYR A 84 -10.76 -20.33 6.39
C TYR A 84 -9.37 -19.71 6.59
N LEU A 85 -8.85 -18.99 5.61
CA LEU A 85 -7.60 -18.23 5.70
C LEU A 85 -7.82 -16.75 5.35
N PRO A 86 -7.11 -15.83 6.03
CA PRO A 86 -6.13 -16.08 7.09
C PRO A 86 -6.78 -16.43 8.44
N ILE A 87 -6.11 -17.19 9.30
CA ILE A 87 -6.63 -17.51 10.64
C ILE A 87 -6.73 -16.20 11.46
N PRO A 88 -7.86 -15.91 12.12
CA PRO A 88 -7.96 -14.78 13.03
C PRO A 88 -6.99 -14.92 14.21
N PHE A 89 -6.70 -13.81 14.89
CA PHE A 89 -5.74 -13.79 15.99
C PHE A 89 -6.19 -12.86 17.12
N ILE A 90 -5.61 -13.11 18.30
CA ILE A 90 -5.75 -12.29 19.50
C ILE A 90 -4.43 -11.58 19.74
N VAL A 91 -4.49 -10.30 20.12
CA VAL A 91 -3.36 -9.51 20.61
C VAL A 91 -3.65 -9.11 22.05
N GLU A 92 -2.75 -9.44 22.97
CA GLU A 92 -2.83 -8.89 24.33
C GLU A 92 -2.18 -7.51 24.38
N ASP A 93 -2.91 -6.50 24.83
CA ASP A 93 -2.38 -5.19 25.16
C ASP A 93 -2.10 -5.08 26.66
N THR A 94 -0.82 -5.19 27.02
CA THR A 94 -0.37 -5.08 28.42
C THR A 94 -0.04 -3.64 28.82
N ASN A 95 0.28 -2.77 27.86
CA ASN A 95 0.92 -1.47 28.11
C ASN A 95 0.21 -0.26 27.50
N GLN A 96 -1.01 -0.41 26.97
CA GLN A 96 -1.73 0.64 26.23
C GLN A 96 -0.91 1.19 25.06
N SER A 97 -0.21 0.28 24.40
CA SER A 97 0.72 0.61 23.30
C SER A 97 0.17 0.18 21.95
N THR A 98 -1.08 -0.28 21.92
CA THR A 98 -1.70 -0.80 20.71
C THR A 98 -2.39 0.32 19.94
N HIS A 99 -2.10 0.38 18.65
CA HIS A 99 -2.70 1.32 17.71
C HIS A 99 -3.19 0.55 16.49
N ILE A 100 -4.34 0.97 15.94
CA ILE A 100 -4.83 0.46 14.66
C ILE A 100 -4.32 1.40 13.57
N VAL A 101 -3.60 0.88 12.59
CA VAL A 101 -3.05 1.65 11.48
C VAL A 101 -3.75 1.24 10.19
N MET A 102 -4.47 2.17 9.59
CA MET A 102 -4.97 2.03 8.23
C MET A 102 -3.92 2.57 7.26
N GLN A 103 -3.57 1.81 6.22
CA GLN A 103 -2.59 2.22 5.23
C GLN A 103 -2.98 1.78 3.82
N SER A 104 -2.61 2.56 2.81
CA SER A 104 -2.69 2.11 1.42
C SER A 104 -1.76 0.93 1.20
N ALA A 105 -2.27 -0.14 0.62
CA ALA A 105 -1.49 -1.34 0.38
C ALA A 105 -1.28 -1.65 -1.09
N THR A 106 -0.27 -2.46 -1.34
CA THR A 106 0.10 -2.93 -2.66
C THR A 106 0.45 -4.41 -2.57
N THR A 107 -0.12 -5.22 -3.45
CA THR A 107 0.30 -6.61 -3.64
C THR A 107 1.05 -6.72 -4.94
N THR A 108 2.22 -7.36 -4.93
CA THR A 108 2.97 -7.68 -6.14
C THR A 108 3.14 -9.18 -6.29
N ARG A 109 3.12 -9.66 -7.54
CA ARG A 109 3.44 -11.04 -7.92
C ARG A 109 4.32 -11.01 -9.15
N THR A 110 5.26 -11.94 -9.24
CA THR A 110 6.14 -12.06 -10.40
C THR A 110 5.71 -13.27 -11.22
N PHE A 111 5.72 -13.12 -12.54
CA PHE A 111 5.45 -14.19 -13.50
C PHE A 111 6.51 -14.20 -14.57
N THR A 112 6.90 -15.38 -15.03
CA THR A 112 7.62 -15.50 -16.30
C THR A 112 6.64 -15.51 -17.47
N ARG A 113 7.14 -15.24 -18.68
CA ARG A 113 6.37 -15.41 -19.91
C ARG A 113 5.75 -16.81 -19.99
N GLU A 114 6.53 -17.83 -19.64
CA GLU A 114 6.14 -19.24 -19.70
C GLU A 114 5.01 -19.54 -18.69
N ASP A 115 5.05 -18.95 -17.50
CA ASP A 115 3.95 -19.05 -16.52
C ASP A 115 2.65 -18.47 -17.06
N LEU A 116 2.72 -17.30 -17.70
CA LEU A 116 1.55 -16.65 -18.29
C LEU A 116 0.99 -17.50 -19.44
N LEU A 117 1.82 -17.96 -20.37
CA LEU A 117 1.42 -18.82 -21.48
C LEU A 117 0.72 -20.09 -20.99
N LYS A 118 1.30 -20.77 -19.98
CA LYS A 118 0.71 -21.96 -19.37
C LYS A 118 -0.66 -21.68 -18.73
N LYS A 119 -0.83 -20.51 -18.11
CA LYS A 119 -2.12 -20.07 -17.55
C LYS A 119 -3.14 -19.75 -18.64
N TYR A 120 -2.73 -19.10 -19.73
CA TYR A 120 -3.60 -18.84 -20.89
C TYR A 120 -4.09 -20.16 -21.49
N ASP A 121 -3.19 -21.11 -21.76
CA ASP A 121 -3.55 -22.42 -22.31
C ASP A 121 -4.56 -23.17 -21.45
N LYS A 122 -4.32 -23.20 -20.13
CA LYS A 122 -5.24 -23.83 -19.17
C LYS A 122 -6.60 -23.15 -19.14
N THR A 123 -6.63 -21.82 -19.17
CA THR A 123 -7.86 -21.03 -19.07
C THR A 123 -8.66 -21.12 -20.36
N ILE A 124 -8.03 -20.96 -21.53
CA ILE A 124 -8.67 -21.12 -22.85
C ILE A 124 -9.28 -22.52 -22.98
N LYS A 125 -8.54 -23.58 -22.63
CA LYS A 125 -9.07 -24.95 -22.64
C LYS A 125 -10.27 -25.16 -21.71
N LYS A 126 -10.31 -24.46 -20.57
CA LYS A 126 -11.45 -24.50 -19.63
C LYS A 126 -12.64 -23.70 -20.16
N SER A 127 -12.40 -22.52 -20.70
CA SER A 127 -13.42 -21.61 -21.24
C SER A 127 -14.09 -22.19 -22.48
N MET A 128 -13.36 -22.87 -23.36
CA MET A 128 -13.95 -23.56 -24.52
C MET A 128 -14.97 -24.65 -24.14
N LYS A 129 -14.87 -25.23 -22.94
CA LYS A 129 -15.82 -26.24 -22.46
C LYS A 129 -17.12 -25.63 -21.92
N ASN A 130 -17.17 -24.32 -21.70
CA ASN A 130 -18.31 -23.65 -21.11
C ASN A 130 -18.86 -22.58 -22.07
N ARG A 131 -20.12 -22.75 -22.48
CA ARG A 131 -20.80 -21.91 -23.47
C ARG A 131 -20.90 -20.43 -23.07
N ILE A 132 -20.83 -20.11 -21.79
CA ILE A 132 -20.86 -18.73 -21.28
C ILE A 132 -19.51 -18.03 -21.49
N PHE A 133 -18.41 -18.76 -21.33
CA PHE A 133 -17.06 -18.18 -21.41
C PHE A 133 -16.46 -18.21 -22.82
N SER A 134 -17.14 -18.81 -23.81
CA SER A 134 -16.69 -18.88 -25.20
C SER A 134 -16.50 -17.50 -25.84
N GLN A 135 -17.29 -16.51 -25.42
CA GLN A 135 -17.23 -15.14 -25.94
C GLN A 135 -15.91 -14.41 -25.59
N VAL A 136 -15.24 -14.83 -24.52
CA VAL A 136 -13.99 -14.19 -24.04
C VAL A 136 -12.74 -14.92 -24.59
N VAL A 137 -12.92 -16.10 -25.21
CA VAL A 137 -11.79 -16.91 -25.70
C VAL A 137 -10.96 -16.16 -26.74
N GLY A 138 -11.60 -15.42 -27.66
CA GLY A 138 -10.87 -14.65 -28.69
C GLY A 138 -9.90 -13.63 -28.11
N ALA A 139 -10.33 -12.87 -27.11
CA ALA A 139 -9.47 -11.89 -26.42
C ALA A 139 -8.30 -12.58 -25.68
N LEU A 140 -8.57 -13.71 -25.02
CA LEU A 140 -7.52 -14.49 -24.35
C LEU A 140 -6.50 -15.08 -25.34
N GLU A 141 -6.93 -15.47 -26.53
CA GLU A 141 -6.03 -15.95 -27.59
C GLU A 141 -5.15 -14.83 -28.15
N GLU A 142 -5.68 -13.62 -28.35
CA GLU A 142 -4.89 -12.46 -28.76
C GLU A 142 -3.83 -12.09 -27.72
N GLU A 143 -4.21 -11.97 -26.45
CA GLU A 143 -3.26 -11.71 -25.37
C GLU A 143 -2.20 -12.82 -25.29
N ARG A 144 -2.60 -14.09 -25.41
CA ARG A 144 -1.67 -15.22 -25.46
C ARG A 144 -0.68 -15.09 -26.63
N ARG A 145 -1.13 -14.72 -27.83
CA ARG A 145 -0.26 -14.51 -29.00
C ARG A 145 0.74 -13.40 -28.76
N PHE A 146 0.31 -12.30 -28.13
CA PHE A 146 1.20 -11.23 -27.70
C PHE A 146 2.31 -11.74 -26.77
N PHE A 147 1.97 -12.48 -25.71
CA PHE A 147 2.99 -13.04 -24.81
C PHE A 147 3.87 -14.09 -25.51
N ALA A 148 3.35 -14.83 -26.50
CA ALA A 148 4.14 -15.82 -27.25
C ALA A 148 5.21 -15.16 -28.13
N ALA A 149 4.95 -13.95 -28.63
CA ALA A 149 5.89 -13.17 -29.43
C ALA A 149 6.98 -12.45 -28.59
N GLU A 150 6.80 -12.38 -27.28
CA GLU A 150 7.81 -11.83 -26.36
C GLU A 150 8.98 -12.80 -26.15
N ARG A 151 10.10 -12.25 -25.66
CA ARG A 151 11.34 -12.99 -25.45
C ARG A 151 11.16 -14.12 -24.45
N GLU A 152 11.77 -15.26 -24.73
CA GLU A 152 11.80 -16.38 -23.79
C GLU A 152 12.43 -15.98 -22.45
N GLY A 153 11.81 -16.41 -21.34
CA GLY A 153 12.23 -16.03 -19.99
C GLY A 153 11.93 -14.59 -19.57
N GLU A 154 11.22 -13.80 -20.39
CA GLU A 154 10.83 -12.44 -20.01
C GLU A 154 10.03 -12.43 -18.70
N VAL A 155 10.36 -11.49 -17.81
CA VAL A 155 9.77 -11.41 -16.47
C VAL A 155 8.79 -10.25 -16.38
N TYR A 156 7.62 -10.55 -15.82
CA TYR A 156 6.53 -9.62 -15.61
C TYR A 156 6.24 -9.47 -14.13
N ARG A 157 5.83 -8.27 -13.73
CA ARG A 157 5.37 -7.95 -12.39
C ARG A 157 3.92 -7.53 -12.44
N ALA A 158 3.06 -8.33 -11.83
CA ALA A 158 1.67 -7.99 -11.58
C ALA A 158 1.59 -7.20 -10.27
N ARG A 159 0.86 -6.09 -10.28
CA ARG A 159 0.69 -5.19 -9.14
C ARG A 159 -0.79 -4.87 -8.97
N LYS A 160 -1.30 -4.99 -7.75
CA LYS A 160 -2.62 -4.51 -7.37
C LYS A 160 -2.44 -3.43 -6.31
N GLU A 161 -3.06 -2.27 -6.56
CA GLU A 161 -3.11 -1.13 -5.64
C GLU A 161 -4.57 -0.69 -5.44
N GLY A 162 -4.79 0.44 -4.76
CA GLY A 162 -6.14 0.98 -4.57
C GLY A 162 -6.97 0.30 -3.49
N TYR A 163 -6.35 -0.55 -2.65
CA TYR A 163 -7.02 -1.14 -1.49
C TYR A 163 -6.28 -0.75 -0.19
N THR A 164 -7.04 -0.71 0.89
CA THR A 164 -6.58 -0.44 2.24
C THR A 164 -6.16 -1.73 2.94
N ASP A 165 -5.19 -1.59 3.83
CA ASP A 165 -4.78 -2.64 4.74
C ASP A 165 -4.84 -2.11 6.17
N VAL A 166 -5.22 -3.00 7.08
CA VAL A 166 -5.41 -2.66 8.49
C VAL A 166 -4.38 -3.46 9.28
N VAL A 167 -3.57 -2.75 10.04
CA VAL A 167 -2.46 -3.33 10.81
C VAL A 167 -2.57 -2.91 12.26
N ILE A 168 -2.61 -3.88 13.16
CA ILE A 168 -2.50 -3.66 14.60
C ILE A 168 -1.00 -3.55 14.91
N THR A 169 -0.59 -2.42 15.47
CA THR A 169 0.79 -2.18 15.90
C THR A 169 0.81 -2.11 17.42
N THR A 170 1.63 -2.93 18.08
CA THR A 170 1.70 -2.99 19.54
C THR A 170 3.14 -3.22 20.02
N ASN A 171 3.46 -2.78 21.23
CA ASN A 171 4.73 -3.10 21.87
C ASN A 171 4.56 -4.33 22.77
N ILE A 172 5.11 -5.47 22.33
CA ILE A 172 5.05 -6.71 23.11
C ILE A 172 6.17 -6.68 24.13
N GLU A 173 5.82 -6.93 25.39
CA GLU A 173 6.76 -6.98 26.51
C GLU A 173 7.90 -7.98 26.22
N GLY A 174 9.16 -7.53 26.37
CA GLY A 174 10.35 -8.32 26.05
C GLY A 174 10.87 -8.19 24.62
N ASN A 175 10.18 -7.45 23.73
CA ASN A 175 10.68 -7.11 22.39
C ASN A 175 11.02 -5.62 22.32
N ASN A 176 12.24 -5.27 21.89
CA ASN A 176 12.67 -3.87 21.74
C ASN A 176 12.04 -3.15 20.53
N GLY A 177 11.18 -3.83 19.76
CA GLY A 177 10.53 -3.29 18.56
C GLY A 177 9.01 -3.45 18.58
N LEU A 178 8.33 -2.56 17.85
CA LEU A 178 6.89 -2.65 17.61
C LEU A 178 6.57 -3.88 16.76
N SER A 179 5.68 -4.73 17.28
CA SER A 179 5.12 -5.86 16.55
C SER A 179 3.94 -5.40 15.70
N ARG A 180 3.82 -5.94 14.49
CA ARG A 180 2.81 -5.54 13.51
C ARG A 180 2.03 -6.77 13.04
N PHE A 181 0.72 -6.74 13.23
CA PHE A 181 -0.19 -7.81 12.87
C PHE A 181 -1.19 -7.34 11.83
N ARG A 182 -1.19 -7.99 10.67
CA ARG A 182 -2.09 -7.65 9.57
C ARG A 182 -3.47 -8.26 9.80
N VAL A 183 -4.50 -7.43 9.83
CA VAL A 183 -5.89 -7.85 10.04
C VAL A 183 -6.47 -8.39 8.73
N GLY A 184 -6.79 -9.68 8.74
CA GLY A 184 -7.42 -10.36 7.60
C GLY A 184 -8.94 -10.23 7.60
N THR A 185 -9.60 -10.81 6.59
CA THR A 185 -11.05 -10.73 6.38
C THR A 185 -11.88 -11.12 7.61
N HIS A 186 -11.39 -12.08 8.41
CA HIS A 186 -12.06 -12.58 9.61
C HIS A 186 -11.86 -11.70 10.85
N GLY A 187 -11.10 -10.60 10.75
CA GLY A 187 -10.88 -9.67 11.86
C GLY A 187 -9.85 -10.14 12.88
N ALA A 188 -9.78 -9.41 13.99
CA ALA A 188 -8.88 -9.67 15.11
C ALA A 188 -9.49 -9.18 16.43
N LEU A 189 -9.05 -9.75 17.54
CA LEU A 189 -9.45 -9.32 18.88
C LEU A 189 -8.24 -8.76 19.63
N ILE A 190 -8.42 -7.64 20.32
CA ILE A 190 -7.43 -7.05 21.22
C ILE A 190 -7.97 -7.22 22.64
N PHE A 191 -7.23 -7.94 23.47
CA PHE A 191 -7.53 -8.08 24.90
C PHE A 191 -6.68 -7.10 25.69
N ALA A 192 -7.30 -6.07 26.26
CA ALA A 192 -6.59 -5.08 27.05
C ALA A 192 -6.80 -5.33 28.54
N ARG A 193 -5.69 -5.59 29.27
CA ARG A 193 -5.73 -5.88 30.71
C ARG A 193 -6.20 -4.70 31.56
N LYS A 194 -6.00 -3.48 31.09
CA LYS A 194 -6.45 -2.26 31.76
C LYS A 194 -7.85 -1.90 31.28
N ALA A 195 -8.79 -1.78 32.22
CA ALA A 195 -10.11 -1.22 31.97
C ALA A 195 -9.99 0.21 31.39
N ASN A 196 -10.91 0.57 30.50
CA ASN A 196 -10.95 1.86 29.80
C ASN A 196 -9.76 2.13 28.87
N THR A 197 -9.11 1.09 28.34
CA THR A 197 -8.10 1.29 27.30
C THR A 197 -8.79 1.70 26.01
N GLU A 198 -8.47 2.88 25.49
CA GLU A 198 -8.90 3.28 24.15
C GLU A 198 -7.82 2.92 23.13
N ILE A 199 -8.24 2.41 21.97
CA ILE A 199 -7.32 2.08 20.88
C ILE A 199 -7.41 3.18 19.82
N PRO A 200 -6.39 4.04 19.71
CA PRO A 200 -6.39 5.07 18.67
C PRO A 200 -6.26 4.44 17.29
N VAL A 201 -6.99 5.03 16.33
CA VAL A 201 -6.94 4.70 14.92
C VAL A 201 -6.11 5.75 14.18
N VAL A 202 -5.00 5.32 13.59
CA VAL A 202 -4.11 6.15 12.77
C VAL A 202 -4.43 5.91 11.31
N ASN A 203 -4.95 6.94 10.65
CA ASN A 203 -5.28 6.87 9.23
C ASN A 203 -4.13 7.40 8.37
N ASN A 204 -3.33 6.49 7.82
CA ASN A 204 -2.26 6.81 6.85
C ASN A 204 -2.72 6.61 5.40
N VAL A 205 -4.03 6.54 5.14
CA VAL A 205 -4.60 6.45 3.79
C VAL A 205 -4.54 7.84 3.17
N GLY A 206 -3.69 8.02 2.16
CA GLY A 206 -3.58 9.25 1.37
C GLY A 206 -2.35 10.12 1.62
N GLU A 207 -1.55 9.85 2.66
CA GLU A 207 -0.39 10.70 2.99
C GLU A 207 0.84 10.49 2.11
N ARG A 208 0.92 9.37 1.36
CA ARG A 208 2.01 9.14 0.42
C ARG A 208 1.49 9.05 -1.00
N ARG A 209 1.28 10.22 -1.61
CA ARG A 209 1.45 10.40 -3.06
C ARG A 209 2.93 10.27 -3.43
N THR A 210 3.60 9.21 -2.97
CA THR A 210 4.94 8.91 -3.46
C THR A 210 4.76 8.41 -4.88
N LEU A 211 5.41 9.08 -5.83
CA LEU A 211 5.69 8.44 -7.11
C LEU A 211 6.23 7.03 -6.84
N THR A 212 5.95 6.12 -7.75
CA THR A 212 6.54 4.78 -7.73
C THR A 212 7.25 4.55 -9.06
N ILE A 213 8.07 3.50 -9.14
CA ILE A 213 8.68 3.07 -10.42
C ILE A 213 7.63 2.78 -11.51
N TYR A 214 6.38 2.56 -11.13
CA TYR A 214 5.26 2.31 -12.05
C TYR A 214 4.63 3.60 -12.58
N THR A 215 4.91 4.75 -11.95
CA THR A 215 4.28 6.03 -12.32
C THR A 215 4.71 6.45 -13.72
N GLY A 216 3.72 6.58 -14.61
CA GLY A 216 3.92 6.95 -16.02
C GLY A 216 4.16 5.77 -16.96
N ILE A 217 4.23 4.54 -16.45
CA ILE A 217 4.29 3.33 -17.27
C ILE A 217 2.87 2.81 -17.45
N LYS A 218 2.44 2.64 -18.70
CA LYS A 218 1.14 2.05 -19.01
C LYS A 218 1.19 0.53 -18.77
N PRO A 219 0.27 -0.06 -18.01
CA PRO A 219 0.22 -1.50 -17.82
C PRO A 219 -0.12 -2.21 -19.13
N LEU A 220 0.35 -3.45 -19.24
CA LEU A 220 0.02 -4.36 -20.32
C LEU A 220 -1.39 -4.94 -20.12
N PRO A 221 -2.18 -5.10 -21.20
CA PRO A 221 -3.44 -5.81 -21.12
C PRO A 221 -3.19 -7.27 -20.73
N CYS A 222 -3.87 -7.73 -19.68
CA CYS A 222 -3.81 -9.13 -19.23
C CYS A 222 -5.11 -9.53 -18.51
N GLY A 223 -6.07 -10.07 -19.25
CA GLY A 223 -7.36 -10.52 -18.73
C GLY A 223 -7.27 -11.69 -17.73
N LEU A 224 -6.16 -12.44 -17.68
CA LEU A 224 -6.00 -13.56 -16.74
C LEU A 224 -5.87 -13.14 -15.28
N LEU A 225 -5.39 -11.93 -15.03
CA LEU A 225 -5.01 -11.49 -13.69
C LEU A 225 -6.08 -10.60 -13.04
N GLY A 226 -7.21 -10.35 -13.73
CA GLY A 226 -8.32 -9.57 -13.20
C GLY A 226 -7.89 -8.13 -12.89
N GLU A 227 -8.00 -7.75 -11.61
CA GLU A 227 -7.71 -6.38 -11.12
C GLU A 227 -6.21 -6.07 -10.93
N PHE A 228 -5.31 -6.91 -11.43
CA PHE A 228 -3.88 -6.65 -11.36
C PHE A 228 -3.39 -5.97 -12.64
N ASP A 229 -2.66 -4.88 -12.46
CA ASP A 229 -1.89 -4.23 -13.52
C ASP A 229 -0.60 -5.02 -13.78
N LEU A 230 -0.34 -5.37 -15.04
CA LEU A 230 0.84 -6.14 -15.43
C LEU A 230 1.90 -5.24 -16.07
N TYR A 231 3.15 -5.34 -15.63
CA TYR A 231 4.26 -4.57 -16.16
C TYR A 231 5.41 -5.49 -16.57
N ARG A 232 6.15 -5.17 -17.64
CA ARG A 232 7.42 -5.85 -17.90
C ARG A 232 8.48 -5.33 -16.95
N VAL A 233 9.24 -6.22 -16.33
CA VAL A 233 10.30 -5.82 -15.40
C VAL A 233 11.36 -4.97 -16.11
N ARG A 234 11.72 -5.30 -17.35
CA ARG A 234 12.67 -4.51 -18.14
C ARG A 234 12.23 -3.06 -18.36
N ASP A 235 10.92 -2.82 -18.49
CA ASP A 235 10.38 -1.48 -18.71
C ASP A 235 10.43 -0.68 -17.39
N LEU A 236 10.20 -1.34 -16.25
CA LEU A 236 10.38 -0.76 -14.92
C LEU A 236 11.85 -0.41 -14.65
N GLU A 237 12.78 -1.29 -15.01
CA GLU A 237 14.22 -1.10 -14.83
C GLU A 237 14.74 0.08 -15.65
N LYS A 238 14.28 0.23 -16.89
CA LYS A 238 14.60 1.40 -17.72
C LYS A 238 14.10 2.71 -17.11
N GLN A 239 12.94 2.70 -16.45
CA GLN A 239 12.36 3.88 -15.81
C GLN A 239 13.01 4.20 -14.45
N GLN A 240 13.65 3.22 -13.82
CA GLN A 240 14.12 3.31 -12.43
C GLN A 240 15.05 4.52 -12.17
N PRO A 241 16.06 4.83 -13.01
CA PRO A 241 16.94 5.99 -12.78
C PRO A 241 16.17 7.32 -12.80
N SER A 242 15.31 7.53 -13.80
CA SER A 242 14.45 8.71 -13.92
C SER A 242 13.48 8.86 -12.74
N TYR A 243 12.96 7.73 -12.26
CA TYR A 243 12.08 7.69 -11.08
C TYR A 243 12.79 8.10 -9.79
N VAL A 244 13.99 7.57 -9.51
CA VAL A 244 14.74 7.85 -8.27
C VAL A 244 15.04 9.35 -8.17
N VAL A 245 15.45 9.94 -9.28
CA VAL A 245 15.76 11.38 -9.37
C VAL A 245 14.50 12.22 -9.19
N LYS A 246 13.42 11.89 -9.91
CA LYS A 246 12.13 12.58 -9.78
C LYS A 246 11.63 12.57 -8.34
N SER A 247 11.69 11.41 -7.68
CA SER A 247 11.27 11.25 -6.28
C SER A 247 12.15 12.05 -5.33
N TYR A 248 13.47 12.06 -5.57
CA TYR A 248 14.41 12.82 -4.77
C TYR A 248 14.15 14.34 -4.90
N ILE A 249 13.99 14.88 -6.11
CA ILE A 249 13.75 16.32 -6.32
C ILE A 249 12.43 16.74 -5.66
N LEU A 250 11.35 16.01 -5.89
CA LEU A 250 10.04 16.32 -5.31
C LEU A 250 10.05 16.25 -3.78
N ARG A 251 10.74 15.26 -3.20
CA ARG A 251 10.91 15.18 -1.74
C ARG A 251 11.66 16.40 -1.18
N ASN A 252 12.66 16.91 -1.89
CA ASN A 252 13.37 18.13 -1.47
C ASN A 252 12.48 19.37 -1.57
N ILE A 253 11.64 19.46 -2.60
CA ILE A 253 10.61 20.52 -2.72
C ILE A 253 9.65 20.46 -1.52
N ASP A 254 9.10 19.29 -1.20
CA ASP A 254 8.17 19.11 -0.09
C ASP A 254 8.79 19.46 1.27
N ILE A 255 10.00 18.96 1.56
CA ILE A 255 10.73 19.25 2.81
C ILE A 255 10.96 20.77 2.95
N ARG A 256 11.35 21.42 1.85
CA ARG A 256 11.65 22.85 1.84
C ARG A 256 10.38 23.69 2.05
N ASN A 257 9.28 23.33 1.38
CA ASN A 257 7.98 23.98 1.57
C ASN A 257 7.45 23.80 2.99
N GLN A 258 7.55 22.59 3.55
CA GLN A 258 7.15 22.34 4.93
C GLN A 258 8.01 23.13 5.92
N SER A 259 9.33 23.23 5.67
CA SER A 259 10.23 24.05 6.49
C SER A 259 9.85 25.53 6.45
N LEU A 260 9.57 26.07 5.25
CA LEU A 260 9.12 27.46 5.09
C LEU A 260 7.79 27.70 5.79
N LYS A 261 6.82 26.79 5.65
CA LYS A 261 5.53 26.86 6.33
C LYS A 261 5.69 26.93 7.85
N ASN A 262 6.42 25.95 8.42
CA ASN A 262 6.66 25.91 9.86
C ASN A 262 7.36 27.17 10.38
N LYS A 263 8.35 27.70 9.63
CA LYS A 263 9.03 28.96 10.00
C LYS A 263 8.12 30.17 9.87
N SER A 264 7.30 30.24 8.82
CA SER A 264 6.34 31.33 8.61
C SER A 264 5.32 31.38 9.75
N ASP A 265 4.75 30.22 10.10
CA ASP A 265 3.76 30.10 11.17
C ASP A 265 4.36 30.51 12.52
N LYS A 266 5.60 30.07 12.79
CA LYS A 266 6.34 30.47 13.99
C LYS A 266 6.65 31.98 14.04
N MET A 267 7.17 32.55 12.95
CA MET A 267 7.48 33.98 12.89
C MET A 267 6.25 34.86 13.04
N LEU A 268 5.08 34.44 12.52
CA LEU A 268 3.83 35.16 12.72
C LEU A 268 3.32 35.05 14.15
N ALA A 269 3.45 33.89 14.79
CA ALA A 269 3.03 33.69 16.16
C ALA A 269 3.89 34.49 17.18
N GLU A 270 5.17 34.68 16.87
CA GLU A 270 6.13 35.37 17.74
C GLU A 270 6.30 36.87 17.45
N ALA A 271 5.70 37.39 16.36
CA ALA A 271 5.86 38.78 15.97
C ALA A 271 5.05 39.74 16.86
N ASP A 272 5.58 40.95 17.08
CA ASP A 272 4.83 42.03 17.70
C ASP A 272 3.70 42.49 16.75
N PRO A 273 2.45 42.67 17.23
CA PRO A 273 1.34 43.19 16.43
C PRO A 273 1.67 44.46 15.63
N ALA A 274 2.54 45.34 16.13
CA ALA A 274 2.95 46.56 15.45
C ALA A 274 3.75 46.33 14.16
N ILE A 275 4.42 45.17 14.03
CA ILE A 275 5.24 44.81 12.85
C ILE A 275 4.65 43.65 12.05
N HIS A 276 3.46 43.14 12.41
CA HIS A 276 2.79 42.03 11.74
C HIS A 276 2.70 42.21 10.22
N GLN A 277 2.40 43.41 9.74
CA GLN A 277 2.31 43.68 8.29
C GLN A 277 3.67 43.52 7.59
N ILE A 278 4.76 43.95 8.23
CA ILE A 278 6.12 43.83 7.69
C ILE A 278 6.53 42.36 7.64
N VAL A 279 6.25 41.60 8.72
CA VAL A 279 6.54 40.16 8.81
C VAL A 279 5.73 39.38 7.76
N SER A 280 4.44 39.68 7.63
CA SER A 280 3.56 39.06 6.63
C SER A 280 4.05 39.31 5.21
N ARG A 281 4.50 40.54 4.90
CA ARG A 281 5.07 40.86 3.58
C ARG A 281 6.33 40.06 3.29
N LYS A 282 7.27 39.97 4.24
CA LYS A 282 8.49 39.15 4.09
C LYS A 282 8.18 37.67 3.88
N ILE A 283 7.18 37.14 4.59
CA ILE A 283 6.70 35.77 4.41
C ILE A 283 6.15 35.57 3.01
N GLN A 284 5.36 36.52 2.51
CA GLN A 284 4.81 36.42 1.17
C GLN A 284 5.90 36.47 0.10
N GLU A 285 6.87 37.38 0.22
CA GLU A 285 8.04 37.46 -0.68
C GLU A 285 8.82 36.13 -0.71
N ALA A 286 9.04 35.52 0.46
CA ALA A 286 9.71 34.23 0.58
C ALA A 286 8.88 33.09 -0.04
N LYS A 287 7.55 33.10 0.13
CA LYS A 287 6.64 32.12 -0.50
C LYS A 287 6.64 32.25 -2.02
N ASP A 288 6.61 33.48 -2.54
CA ASP A 288 6.64 33.73 -3.98
C ASP A 288 7.99 33.28 -4.57
N ALA A 289 9.10 33.55 -3.88
CA ALA A 289 10.41 33.05 -4.26
C ALA A 289 10.48 31.51 -4.20
N MET A 290 9.86 30.90 -3.19
CA MET A 290 9.80 29.44 -3.06
C MET A 290 9.03 28.80 -4.21
N ALA A 291 7.86 29.33 -4.55
CA ALA A 291 7.05 28.86 -5.67
C ALA A 291 7.81 28.95 -7.00
N ARG A 292 8.59 30.01 -7.20
CA ARG A 292 9.47 30.14 -8.37
C ARG A 292 10.59 29.09 -8.36
N LEU A 293 11.24 28.87 -7.21
CA LEU A 293 12.28 27.85 -7.08
C LEU A 293 11.75 26.44 -7.36
N ASP A 294 10.54 26.13 -6.88
CA ASP A 294 9.86 24.86 -7.13
C ASP A 294 9.61 24.66 -8.63
N LYS A 295 9.12 25.70 -9.31
CA LYS A 295 8.90 25.65 -10.75
C LYS A 295 10.20 25.45 -11.54
N MET A 296 11.28 26.14 -11.16
CA MET A 296 12.60 25.92 -11.75
C MET A 296 13.11 24.50 -11.52
N ASP A 297 12.94 23.94 -10.31
CA ASP A 297 13.35 22.55 -9.99
C ASP A 297 12.52 21.51 -10.78
N LEU A 298 11.24 21.79 -11.06
CA LEU A 298 10.40 20.94 -11.91
C LEU A 298 10.83 20.99 -13.38
N GLU A 299 11.15 22.17 -13.91
CA GLU A 299 11.69 22.29 -15.28
C GLU A 299 13.09 21.67 -15.39
N LEU A 300 13.92 21.79 -14.35
CA LEU A 300 15.22 21.12 -14.29
C LEU A 300 15.06 19.62 -14.44
N LEU A 301 14.06 19.02 -13.79
CA LEU A 301 13.76 17.60 -13.89
C LEU A 301 13.45 17.19 -15.35
N GLU A 302 12.69 18.00 -16.09
CA GLU A 302 12.40 17.72 -17.51
C GLU A 302 13.67 17.73 -18.36
N VAL A 303 14.55 18.72 -18.15
CA VAL A 303 15.85 18.80 -18.84
C VAL A 303 16.74 17.60 -18.51
N MET A 304 16.77 17.18 -17.25
CA MET A 304 17.52 16.01 -16.80
C MET A 304 17.02 14.73 -17.44
N ILE A 305 15.70 14.51 -17.47
CA ILE A 305 15.12 13.31 -18.08
C ILE A 305 15.38 13.29 -19.59
N ALA A 306 15.32 14.44 -20.25
CA ALA A 306 15.57 14.57 -21.69
C ALA A 306 17.04 14.36 -22.06
N SER A 307 18.00 14.52 -21.14
CA SER A 307 19.42 14.37 -21.46
C SER A 307 19.85 12.93 -21.70
N GLY A 308 19.08 11.95 -21.19
CA GLY A 308 19.41 10.52 -21.30
C GLY A 308 20.63 10.08 -20.47
N ASP A 309 21.13 10.94 -19.58
CA ASP A 309 22.26 10.61 -18.70
C ASP A 309 21.85 9.58 -17.62
N ASP A 310 22.82 8.84 -17.08
CA ASP A 310 22.62 8.17 -15.79
C ASP A 310 22.65 9.22 -14.67
N LEU A 311 21.49 9.39 -14.04
CA LEU A 311 21.25 10.38 -13.00
C LEU A 311 21.23 9.76 -11.59
N THR A 312 21.57 8.47 -11.48
CA THR A 312 21.53 7.75 -10.21
C THR A 312 22.44 8.42 -9.18
N GLY A 313 21.86 8.87 -8.06
CA GLY A 313 22.61 9.48 -6.95
C GLY A 313 23.01 10.94 -7.13
N ILE A 314 22.58 11.62 -8.20
CA ILE A 314 22.90 13.04 -8.42
C ILE A 314 22.29 13.92 -7.32
N ARG A 315 23.08 14.82 -6.74
CA ARG A 315 22.58 15.80 -5.75
C ARG A 315 21.91 16.97 -6.44
N LEU A 316 20.90 17.58 -5.80
CA LEU A 316 20.15 18.70 -6.40
C LEU A 316 21.06 19.89 -6.76
N THR A 317 22.09 20.16 -5.95
CA THR A 317 23.07 21.21 -6.23
C THR A 317 23.91 20.93 -7.48
N GLU A 318 24.29 19.68 -7.69
CA GLU A 318 25.05 19.24 -8.87
C GLU A 318 24.17 19.25 -10.11
N ALA A 319 22.92 18.79 -9.98
CA ALA A 319 21.92 18.83 -11.04
C ALA A 319 21.67 20.26 -11.52
N ARG A 320 21.44 21.23 -10.61
CA ARG A 320 21.28 22.64 -10.96
C ARG A 320 22.50 23.21 -11.67
N LYS A 321 23.71 22.85 -11.24
CA LYS A 321 24.95 23.29 -11.90
C LYS A 321 25.10 22.71 -13.30
N LYS A 322 24.75 21.43 -13.49
CA LYS A 322 24.96 20.71 -14.77
C LYS A 322 23.87 21.01 -15.80
N TYR A 323 22.60 21.09 -15.38
CA TYR A 323 21.44 21.18 -16.28
C TYR A 323 20.65 22.48 -16.15
N GLY A 324 20.94 23.31 -15.13
CA GLY A 324 20.11 24.46 -14.79
C GLY A 324 20.29 25.68 -15.68
N LYS A 325 21.37 25.78 -16.46
CA LYS A 325 21.68 27.00 -17.21
C LYS A 325 20.55 27.46 -18.12
N SER A 326 19.95 26.55 -18.89
CA SER A 326 18.82 26.87 -19.78
C SER A 326 17.55 27.25 -19.02
N VAL A 327 17.37 26.74 -17.81
CA VAL A 327 16.26 27.12 -16.91
C VAL A 327 16.52 28.53 -16.37
N GLU A 328 17.70 28.80 -15.85
CA GLU A 328 18.09 30.11 -15.30
C GLU A 328 17.93 31.24 -16.33
N GLU A 329 18.31 31.00 -17.58
CA GLU A 329 18.14 31.94 -18.70
C GLU A 329 16.67 32.31 -18.94
N ARG A 330 15.73 31.35 -18.83
CA ARG A 330 14.29 31.62 -18.99
C ARG A 330 13.71 32.50 -17.89
N TYR A 331 14.24 32.36 -16.68
CA TYR A 331 13.73 33.08 -15.50
C TYR A 331 14.47 34.40 -15.25
N GLY A 332 15.67 34.59 -15.81
CA GLY A 332 16.47 35.81 -15.63
C GLY A 332 17.19 35.88 -14.28
N TYR A 333 17.25 34.78 -13.54
CA TYR A 333 17.94 34.66 -12.25
C TYR A 333 18.39 33.23 -12.01
N THR A 334 19.43 33.07 -11.18
CA THR A 334 20.02 31.78 -10.83
C THR A 334 19.23 31.05 -9.76
N PHE A 335 19.36 29.72 -9.69
CA PHE A 335 18.80 28.93 -8.59
C PHE A 335 19.28 29.43 -7.22
N THR A 336 20.54 29.87 -7.13
CA THR A 336 21.13 30.40 -5.90
C THR A 336 20.47 31.71 -5.46
N GLN A 337 20.21 32.63 -6.39
CA GLN A 337 19.51 33.89 -6.10
C GLN A 337 18.09 33.63 -5.62
N THR A 338 17.33 32.75 -6.29
CA THR A 338 15.97 32.39 -5.88
C THR A 338 15.94 31.71 -4.51
N MET A 339 16.89 30.80 -4.27
CA MET A 339 17.01 30.12 -2.97
C MET A 339 17.36 31.08 -1.83
N TYR A 340 18.17 32.12 -2.10
CA TYR A 340 18.45 33.16 -1.11
C TYR A 340 17.20 33.99 -0.80
N ALA A 341 16.44 34.39 -1.82
CA ALA A 341 15.19 35.14 -1.67
C ALA A 341 14.09 34.33 -0.95
N ALA A 342 14.12 33.00 -1.06
CA ALA A 342 13.17 32.11 -0.39
C ALA A 342 13.48 31.85 1.10
N LYS A 343 14.59 32.38 1.63
CA LYS A 343 14.94 32.23 3.05
C LYS A 343 14.23 33.28 3.91
N LEU A 344 13.55 32.78 4.94
CA LEU A 344 13.21 33.58 6.12
C LEU A 344 14.41 33.54 7.06
N TRP A 345 15.02 34.71 7.27
CA TRP A 345 16.15 34.95 8.18
C TRP A 345 15.69 35.06 9.61
#